data_AF-A0A8B7C2E4-F1
#
_entry.id   AF-A0A8B7C2E4-F1
#
_cell.length_a   1.000
_cell.length_b   1.000
_cell.length_c   1.000
_cell.angle_alpha   90.00
_cell.angle_beta   90.00
_cell.angle_gamma   90.00
#
_symmetry.space_group_name_H-M   'P 1'
#
loop_
_entity.id
_entity.type
_entity.pdbx_description
1 polymer ?
#
loop_
_entity_poly.entity_id
_entity_poly.type
_entity_poly.pdbx_seq_one_letter_code
_entity_poly.pdbx_strand_id
1 'polypeptide(L)'
;MYKRDFLGGVMESAEPPLVGADSDEFESFSGGKEGKGRRLWKRVKYQLVEYHTLPGYLKDNEYILRHYRAEWPLKQTLLSIFTIHNETLNVWTHLIGFFLFLALTIYTAMKVPQVVDLQSLQHLPDALKRAHLQKIQSEIMACLPSLPHLRDLQRLKDEFKTSLASMDMFPSLPRLHLLELLSNCLPQRFSHTNQTNRSFKDDMANMIAPLLVRPIPRWPFFAFLGGAMFCLLASSACHLLSCHSRRFAYIMLRLDYAGIAALITTSFYPMVYYSFMCNPFFCNLYLSFITVLGIATICGSLFEVFQSPEFRVIRASLFFGMGISGVVPVVHKLAVFWNQPEAIHTTGYEVLMGLSYGLGALVYATRIPERWMPGKFDIAGHSHQLFHVLVVAGAYIHYQAGLVYLKWRDMEGC
;
A
#
# COMPACT_ATOMS: atom_id res chain seq x y z
N MET A 1 -33.33 13.49 19.19
CA MET A 1 -34.30 13.45 20.30
C MET A 1 -33.86 12.41 21.31
N TYR A 2 -33.00 12.79 22.25
CA TYR A 2 -33.02 12.33 23.65
C TYR A 2 -32.10 13.27 24.43
N LYS A 3 -32.73 14.01 25.33
CA LYS A 3 -32.17 14.96 26.30
C LYS A 3 -32.70 14.47 27.64
N ARG A 4 -31.84 14.08 28.57
CA ARG A 4 -32.04 14.00 30.03
C ARG A 4 -30.69 13.64 30.67
N ASP A 5 -30.23 14.17 31.79
CA ASP A 5 -30.55 15.35 32.59
C ASP A 5 -29.29 15.59 33.43
N PHE A 6 -28.92 16.85 33.60
CA PHE A 6 -27.71 17.30 34.27
C PHE A 6 -28.14 18.18 35.46
N LEU A 7 -28.29 17.59 36.64
CA LEU A 7 -28.35 18.21 37.99
C LEU A 7 -28.02 17.06 38.95
N GLY A 8 -27.06 17.10 39.87
CA GLY A 8 -26.70 18.13 40.83
C GLY A 8 -26.66 17.42 42.18
N GLY A 9 -25.47 17.13 42.71
CA GLY A 9 -25.29 16.39 43.96
C GLY A 9 -23.85 16.48 44.43
N VAL A 10 -23.53 17.59 45.10
CA VAL A 10 -22.34 17.74 45.93
C VAL A 10 -22.48 16.77 47.10
N MET A 11 -21.55 15.82 47.23
CA MET A 11 -21.28 15.19 48.52
C MET A 11 -19.78 14.90 48.61
N GLU A 12 -19.17 15.56 49.57
CA GLU A 12 -17.76 15.59 49.89
C GLU A 12 -17.39 14.42 50.83
N SER A 13 -16.19 13.89 50.63
CA SER A 13 -15.35 13.10 51.55
C SER A 13 -15.83 11.74 52.07
N ALA A 14 -15.13 10.68 51.63
CA ALA A 14 -14.49 9.70 52.52
C ALA A 14 -13.51 8.83 51.69
N GLU A 15 -12.21 9.07 51.83
CA GLU A 15 -11.16 8.14 51.38
C GLU A 15 -11.09 6.92 52.32
N PRO A 16 -10.71 5.75 51.78
CA PRO A 16 -9.92 4.79 52.54
C PRO A 16 -8.62 4.40 51.82
N PRO A 17 -7.64 3.84 52.55
CA PRO A 17 -6.27 4.34 52.52
C PRO A 17 -5.34 3.65 51.52
N LEU A 18 -4.29 4.40 51.16
CA LEU A 18 -3.03 3.91 50.59
C LEU A 18 -2.47 2.75 51.43
N VAL A 19 -2.25 1.59 50.79
CA VAL A 19 -1.30 0.58 51.28
C VAL A 19 -0.37 0.23 50.12
N GLY A 20 0.92 0.41 50.39
CA GLY A 20 2.01 0.47 49.42
C GLY A 20 2.43 -0.86 48.81
N ALA A 21 3.36 -0.72 47.87
CA ALA A 21 4.08 -1.79 47.21
C ALA A 21 5.14 -2.43 48.13
N ASP A 22 5.48 -3.66 47.75
CA ASP A 22 6.64 -4.49 48.10
C ASP A 22 6.70 -5.19 49.45
N SER A 23 6.61 -6.53 49.39
CA SER A 23 7.68 -7.43 49.83
C SER A 23 7.38 -8.88 49.40
N ASP A 24 8.26 -9.41 48.55
CA ASP A 24 8.52 -10.84 48.47
C ASP A 24 9.09 -11.29 49.82
N GLU A 25 8.45 -12.25 50.49
CA GLU A 25 9.18 -13.22 51.31
C GLU A 25 8.39 -14.52 51.49
N PHE A 26 9.17 -15.59 51.57
CA PHE A 26 8.86 -16.97 51.27
C PHE A 26 8.46 -17.68 52.56
N GLU A 27 7.35 -18.42 52.60
CA GLU A 27 7.28 -19.61 53.45
C GLU A 27 6.39 -20.71 52.86
N SER A 28 6.96 -21.91 52.84
CA SER A 28 6.45 -23.15 52.30
C SER A 28 5.35 -23.75 53.18
N PHE A 29 4.25 -24.28 52.61
CA PHE A 29 3.71 -25.62 52.90
C PHE A 29 2.46 -25.93 52.03
N SER A 30 2.42 -27.15 51.48
CA SER A 30 1.30 -27.82 50.75
C SER A 30 1.25 -27.72 49.21
N GLY A 31 2.22 -28.40 48.57
CA GLY A 31 2.20 -28.72 47.14
C GLY A 31 1.00 -29.59 46.76
N GLY A 32 0.02 -28.99 46.06
CA GLY A 32 -1.08 -29.70 45.41
C GLY A 32 -2.37 -28.88 45.29
N LYS A 33 -2.71 -28.09 46.32
CA LYS A 33 -3.93 -27.24 46.35
C LYS A 33 -3.67 -25.80 45.93
N GLU A 34 -2.49 -25.23 46.23
CA GLU A 34 -2.10 -23.88 45.79
C GLU A 34 -2.07 -23.72 44.26
N GLY A 35 -1.60 -24.73 43.53
CA GLY A 35 -1.54 -24.70 42.07
C GLY A 35 -2.93 -24.66 41.42
N LYS A 36 -3.91 -25.37 42.00
CA LYS A 36 -5.31 -25.32 41.56
C LYS A 36 -5.96 -23.99 41.90
N GLY A 37 -5.73 -23.46 43.12
CA GLY A 37 -6.23 -22.16 43.57
C GLY A 37 -5.70 -20.98 42.73
N ARG A 38 -4.38 -20.91 42.50
CA ARG A 38 -3.78 -19.89 41.62
C ARG A 38 -4.26 -19.99 40.17
N ARG A 39 -4.50 -21.20 39.66
CA ARG A 39 -5.02 -21.42 38.30
C ARG A 39 -6.50 -21.03 38.20
N LEU A 40 -7.30 -21.30 39.24
CA LEU A 40 -8.70 -20.86 39.33
C LEU A 40 -8.77 -19.32 39.43
N TRP A 41 -7.94 -18.71 40.27
CA TRP A 41 -7.88 -17.26 40.46
C TRP A 41 -7.45 -16.53 39.18
N LYS A 42 -6.45 -17.06 38.45
CA LYS A 42 -6.11 -16.57 37.11
C LYS A 42 -7.27 -16.73 36.11
N ARG A 43 -8.06 -17.81 36.20
CA ARG A 43 -9.21 -18.05 35.30
C ARG A 43 -10.37 -17.10 35.58
N VAL A 44 -10.60 -16.75 36.85
CA VAL A 44 -11.62 -15.78 37.28
C VAL A 44 -11.18 -14.35 36.94
N LYS A 45 -9.90 -14.02 37.11
CA LYS A 45 -9.37 -12.67 36.86
C LYS A 45 -9.39 -12.25 35.38
N TYR A 46 -9.37 -13.21 34.45
CA TYR A 46 -9.36 -12.96 33.00
C TYR A 46 -10.55 -13.61 32.30
N GLN A 47 -11.71 -13.61 32.96
CA GLN A 47 -12.94 -14.05 32.33
C GLN A 47 -13.42 -13.02 31.30
N LEU A 48 -14.09 -13.50 30.25
CA LEU A 48 -14.78 -12.63 29.31
C LEU A 48 -16.01 -12.01 29.99
N VAL A 49 -16.23 -10.73 29.74
CA VAL A 49 -17.26 -9.93 30.42
C VAL A 49 -18.41 -9.53 29.48
N GLU A 50 -19.51 -9.07 30.07
CA GLU A 50 -20.69 -8.59 29.36
C GLU A 50 -20.64 -7.08 29.14
N TYR A 51 -21.29 -6.59 28.07
CA TYR A 51 -21.24 -5.19 27.64
C TYR A 51 -21.53 -4.18 28.75
N HIS A 52 -22.52 -4.45 29.61
CA HIS A 52 -22.92 -3.53 30.69
C HIS A 52 -21.82 -3.32 31.75
N THR A 53 -20.95 -4.31 31.95
CA THR A 53 -19.83 -4.26 32.91
C THR A 53 -18.59 -3.55 32.37
N LEU A 54 -18.54 -3.26 31.06
CA LEU A 54 -17.37 -2.62 30.45
C LEU A 54 -17.13 -1.21 30.98
N PRO A 55 -15.85 -0.81 31.11
CA PRO A 55 -15.52 0.58 31.33
C PRO A 55 -15.96 1.43 30.13
N GLY A 56 -16.35 2.68 30.37
CA GLY A 56 -16.97 3.53 29.34
C GLY A 56 -16.15 3.72 28.06
N TYR A 57 -14.82 3.63 28.14
CA TYR A 57 -13.93 3.75 26.97
C TYR A 57 -13.90 2.51 26.06
N LEU A 58 -14.46 1.37 26.48
CA LEU A 58 -14.61 0.15 25.66
C LEU A 58 -16.05 -0.09 25.18
N LYS A 59 -17.01 0.74 25.60
CA LYS A 59 -18.42 0.63 25.22
C LYS A 59 -18.66 1.30 23.86
N ASP A 60 -18.45 0.55 22.79
CA ASP A 60 -18.62 1.04 21.40
C ASP A 60 -19.98 0.65 20.77
N ASN A 61 -20.34 -0.65 20.84
CA ASN A 61 -21.51 -1.19 20.15
C ASN A 61 -22.44 -1.92 21.13
N GLU A 62 -23.60 -1.33 21.44
CA GLU A 62 -24.57 -1.90 22.39
C GLU A 62 -25.28 -3.18 21.93
N TYR A 63 -25.11 -3.58 20.66
CA TYR A 63 -25.75 -4.79 20.11
C TYR A 63 -24.90 -6.05 20.29
N ILE A 64 -23.62 -5.90 20.62
CA ILE A 64 -22.70 -6.97 20.98
C ILE A 64 -22.72 -7.09 22.50
N LEU A 65 -23.22 -8.20 23.02
CA LEU A 65 -23.65 -8.27 24.42
C LEU A 65 -22.62 -8.96 25.32
N ARG A 66 -21.83 -9.89 24.78
CA ARG A 66 -20.96 -10.79 25.56
C ARG A 66 -19.57 -10.94 24.91
N HIS A 67 -18.72 -11.71 25.58
CA HIS A 67 -17.39 -12.13 25.09
C HIS A 67 -16.33 -11.02 25.01
N TYR A 68 -16.45 -9.99 25.84
CA TYR A 68 -15.46 -8.91 25.85
C TYR A 68 -14.24 -9.22 26.72
N ARG A 69 -13.09 -8.68 26.33
CA ARG A 69 -11.88 -8.60 27.16
C ARG A 69 -11.83 -7.21 27.78
N ALA A 70 -11.51 -7.12 29.08
CA ALA A 70 -11.42 -5.84 29.78
C ALA A 70 -10.26 -5.87 30.80
N GLU A 71 -9.32 -4.94 30.64
CA GLU A 71 -8.20 -4.69 31.55
C GLU A 71 -7.29 -5.91 31.77
N TRP A 72 -7.08 -6.69 30.70
CA TRP A 72 -6.20 -7.86 30.72
C TRP A 72 -4.72 -7.43 30.71
N PRO A 73 -3.81 -8.10 31.43
CA PRO A 73 -2.38 -7.85 31.37
C PRO A 73 -1.83 -8.09 29.96
N LEU A 74 -0.78 -7.35 29.59
CA LEU A 74 -0.27 -7.32 28.23
C LEU A 74 0.06 -8.71 27.65
N LYS A 75 0.68 -9.59 28.45
CA LYS A 75 1.00 -10.96 28.01
C LYS A 75 -0.26 -11.76 27.65
N GLN A 76 -1.33 -11.61 28.42
CA GLN A 76 -2.60 -12.31 28.23
C GLN A 76 -3.35 -11.71 27.06
N THR A 77 -3.30 -10.39 26.91
CA THR A 77 -3.80 -9.67 25.74
C THR A 77 -3.12 -10.16 24.45
N LEU A 78 -1.79 -10.30 24.43
CA LEU A 78 -1.07 -10.83 23.26
C LEU A 78 -1.44 -12.30 22.97
N LEU A 79 -1.50 -13.15 24.01
CA LEU A 79 -1.88 -14.55 23.86
C LEU A 79 -3.35 -14.75 23.47
N SER A 80 -4.20 -13.74 23.69
CA SER A 80 -5.62 -13.83 23.39
C SER A 80 -5.92 -13.92 21.89
N ILE A 81 -4.94 -13.64 21.02
CA ILE A 81 -5.04 -13.90 19.57
C ILE A 81 -5.41 -15.37 19.26
N PHE A 82 -5.04 -16.31 20.15
CA PHE A 82 -5.36 -17.74 20.04
C PHE A 82 -6.60 -18.13 20.87
N THR A 83 -7.41 -17.16 21.31
CA THR A 83 -8.62 -17.39 22.10
C THR A 83 -9.83 -16.76 21.41
N ILE A 84 -11.02 -17.29 21.71
CA ILE A 84 -12.28 -16.81 21.13
C ILE A 84 -12.87 -15.70 22.02
N HIS A 85 -13.12 -14.54 21.42
CA HIS A 85 -13.71 -13.36 22.01
C HIS A 85 -14.33 -12.49 20.90
N ASN A 86 -15.04 -11.42 21.27
CA ASN A 86 -15.74 -10.55 20.32
C ASN A 86 -14.80 -9.93 19.26
N GLU A 87 -13.55 -9.66 19.62
CA GLU A 87 -12.54 -9.08 18.71
C GLU A 87 -11.79 -10.12 17.84
N THR A 88 -12.02 -11.44 17.99
CA THR A 88 -11.15 -12.46 17.39
C THR A 88 -11.08 -12.30 15.88
N LEU A 89 -12.21 -12.18 15.20
CA LEU A 89 -12.22 -12.03 13.74
C LEU A 89 -11.80 -10.61 13.30
N ASN A 90 -12.02 -9.56 14.10
CA ASN A 90 -11.47 -8.22 13.79
C ASN A 90 -9.94 -8.28 13.72
N VAL A 91 -9.29 -8.97 14.67
CA VAL A 91 -7.83 -9.19 14.68
C VAL A 91 -7.38 -10.03 13.49
N TRP A 92 -8.01 -11.20 13.28
CA TRP A 92 -7.55 -12.17 12.28
C TRP A 92 -7.81 -11.74 10.83
N THR A 93 -8.93 -11.07 10.53
CA THR A 93 -9.23 -10.61 9.16
C THR A 93 -8.15 -9.66 8.64
N HIS A 94 -7.76 -8.67 9.43
CA HIS A 94 -6.70 -7.74 9.06
C HIS A 94 -5.29 -8.32 9.21
N LEU A 95 -5.03 -9.22 10.16
CA LEU A 95 -3.73 -9.90 10.25
C LEU A 95 -3.48 -10.81 9.03
N ILE A 96 -4.48 -11.58 8.61
CA ILE A 96 -4.40 -12.38 7.38
C ILE A 96 -4.25 -11.45 6.17
N GLY A 97 -5.00 -10.34 6.13
CA GLY A 97 -4.84 -9.30 5.12
C GLY A 97 -3.41 -8.77 5.04
N PHE A 98 -2.77 -8.48 6.18
CA PHE A 98 -1.37 -8.04 6.24
C PHE A 98 -0.44 -9.07 5.60
N PHE A 99 -0.54 -10.35 5.97
CA PHE A 99 0.30 -11.39 5.38
C PHE A 99 0.01 -11.63 3.90
N LEU A 100 -1.24 -11.48 3.46
CA LEU A 100 -1.60 -11.47 2.04
C LEU A 100 -0.87 -10.36 1.30
N PHE A 101 -0.94 -9.12 1.79
CA PHE A 101 -0.27 -7.98 1.16
C PHE A 101 1.26 -8.07 1.24
N LEU A 102 1.81 -8.65 2.31
CA LEU A 102 3.24 -8.96 2.39
C LEU A 102 3.65 -9.96 1.31
N ALA A 103 2.89 -11.05 1.13
CA ALA A 103 3.15 -12.04 0.10
C ALA A 103 3.01 -11.45 -1.31
N LEU A 104 1.98 -10.61 -1.56
CA LEU A 104 1.81 -9.89 -2.82
C LEU A 104 2.95 -8.92 -3.07
N THR A 105 3.46 -8.25 -2.04
CA THR A 105 4.62 -7.35 -2.13
C THR A 105 5.87 -8.11 -2.51
N ILE A 106 6.16 -9.22 -1.83
CA ILE A 106 7.30 -10.09 -2.16
C ILE A 106 7.15 -10.65 -3.57
N TYR A 107 5.97 -11.16 -3.93
CA TYR A 107 5.69 -11.68 -5.27
C TYR A 107 5.92 -10.61 -6.35
N THR A 108 5.39 -9.40 -6.15
CA THR A 108 5.59 -8.26 -7.05
C THR A 108 7.08 -7.93 -7.14
N ALA A 109 7.75 -7.79 -5.99
CA ALA A 109 9.18 -7.51 -5.93
C ALA A 109 10.07 -8.62 -6.47
N MET A 110 9.58 -9.85 -6.67
CA MET A 110 10.34 -10.97 -7.25
C MET A 110 10.02 -11.22 -8.72
N LYS A 111 8.79 -10.93 -9.18
CA LYS A 111 8.34 -11.19 -10.55
C LYS A 111 8.40 -9.98 -11.46
N VAL A 112 8.21 -8.78 -10.92
CA VAL A 112 8.36 -7.52 -11.64
C VAL A 112 9.82 -7.09 -11.93
N PRO A 113 10.90 -7.59 -11.28
CA PRO A 113 12.26 -7.11 -11.55
C PRO A 113 12.93 -7.56 -12.84
N GLN A 114 12.36 -8.47 -13.65
CA GLN A 114 13.11 -8.96 -14.82
C GLN A 114 13.29 -7.95 -15.96
N VAL A 115 12.95 -6.66 -15.78
CA VAL A 115 13.24 -5.61 -16.77
C VAL A 115 14.30 -4.60 -16.29
N VAL A 116 14.83 -4.68 -15.07
CA VAL A 116 15.96 -3.81 -14.66
C VAL A 116 16.90 -4.54 -13.72
N ASP A 117 17.76 -5.37 -14.30
CA ASP A 117 18.97 -5.77 -13.62
C ASP A 117 20.10 -4.80 -14.00
N LEU A 118 20.41 -3.89 -13.07
CA LEU A 118 21.53 -2.96 -13.17
C LEU A 118 22.89 -3.71 -13.19
N GLN A 119 22.94 -4.96 -12.73
CA GLN A 119 24.14 -5.82 -12.76
C GLN A 119 24.33 -6.52 -14.11
N SER A 120 23.25 -6.89 -14.80
CA SER A 120 23.31 -7.30 -16.22
C SER A 120 23.82 -6.17 -17.12
N LEU A 121 23.52 -4.91 -16.80
CA LEU A 121 24.03 -3.71 -17.51
C LEU A 121 25.52 -3.41 -17.27
N GLN A 122 26.13 -3.96 -16.21
CA GLN A 122 27.58 -3.85 -15.97
C GLN A 122 28.39 -4.90 -16.75
N HIS A 123 27.78 -6.04 -17.11
CA HIS A 123 28.43 -7.09 -17.92
C HIS A 123 28.09 -7.03 -19.41
N LEU A 124 27.02 -6.32 -19.79
CA LEU A 124 26.66 -6.04 -21.18
C LEU A 124 27.79 -5.37 -22.00
N PRO A 125 28.61 -4.44 -21.46
CA PRO A 125 29.69 -3.83 -22.22
C PRO A 125 30.69 -4.87 -22.72
N ASP A 126 31.08 -5.86 -21.92
CA ASP A 126 32.14 -6.80 -22.29
C ASP A 126 31.69 -7.98 -23.15
N ALA A 127 30.41 -8.36 -23.05
CA ALA A 127 29.80 -9.35 -23.93
C ALA A 127 29.46 -8.74 -25.31
N LEU A 128 28.91 -7.52 -25.33
CA LEU A 128 28.61 -6.78 -26.55
C LEU A 128 29.89 -6.33 -27.27
N LYS A 129 30.94 -5.93 -26.54
CA LYS A 129 32.26 -5.58 -27.09
C LYS A 129 32.94 -6.76 -27.79
N ARG A 130 32.65 -8.01 -27.41
CA ARG A 130 33.21 -9.20 -28.09
C ARG A 130 32.35 -9.72 -29.23
N ALA A 131 31.03 -9.74 -29.07
CA ALA A 131 30.13 -10.27 -30.10
C ALA A 131 29.84 -9.29 -31.25
N HIS A 132 29.83 -7.98 -30.97
CA HIS A 132 29.44 -6.97 -31.97
C HIS A 132 30.60 -6.30 -32.69
N LEU A 133 31.82 -6.23 -32.14
CA LEU A 133 32.94 -5.58 -32.85
C LEU A 133 33.33 -6.32 -34.13
N GLN A 134 33.30 -7.65 -34.14
CA GLN A 134 33.63 -8.43 -35.34
C GLN A 134 32.53 -8.35 -36.41
N LYS A 135 31.26 -8.34 -36.01
CA LYS A 135 30.11 -8.32 -36.93
C LYS A 135 29.82 -6.91 -37.48
N ILE A 136 29.97 -5.89 -36.63
CA ILE A 136 29.86 -4.48 -37.03
C ILE A 136 31.03 -4.09 -37.95
N GLN A 137 32.26 -4.60 -37.71
CA GLN A 137 33.38 -4.39 -38.64
C GLN A 137 33.11 -5.00 -40.03
N SER A 138 32.52 -6.20 -40.11
CA SER A 138 32.17 -6.81 -41.40
C SER A 138 31.05 -6.08 -42.14
N GLU A 139 30.06 -5.55 -41.42
CA GLU A 139 28.91 -4.86 -42.01
C GLU A 139 29.23 -3.40 -42.39
N ILE A 140 30.08 -2.70 -41.62
CA ILE A 140 30.60 -1.37 -41.98
C ILE A 140 31.53 -1.47 -43.20
N MET A 141 32.36 -2.52 -43.31
CA MET A 141 33.18 -2.75 -44.50
C MET A 141 32.34 -3.05 -45.76
N ALA A 142 31.12 -3.60 -45.61
CA ALA A 142 30.21 -3.82 -46.72
C ALA A 142 29.48 -2.54 -47.20
N CYS A 143 29.42 -1.50 -46.37
CA CYS A 143 28.86 -0.18 -46.71
C CYS A 143 29.87 0.78 -47.36
N LEU A 144 31.14 0.40 -47.46
CA LEU A 144 32.22 1.26 -47.99
C LEU A 144 32.21 1.62 -49.50
N PRO A 145 31.46 0.99 -50.44
CA PRO A 145 31.64 1.31 -51.86
C PRO A 145 31.04 2.64 -52.34
N SER A 146 30.31 3.41 -51.54
CA SER A 146 29.44 4.48 -52.07
C SER A 146 29.58 5.87 -51.43
N LEU A 147 30.73 6.24 -50.86
CA LEU A 147 30.98 7.63 -50.43
C LEU A 147 32.22 8.26 -51.09
N PRO A 148 32.08 9.38 -51.83
CA PRO A 148 33.20 10.11 -52.39
C PRO A 148 33.69 11.15 -51.38
N HIS A 149 34.61 10.79 -50.48
CA HIS A 149 35.66 11.67 -49.94
C HIS A 149 36.53 10.90 -48.92
N LEU A 150 37.68 10.39 -49.38
CA LEU A 150 38.56 9.47 -48.63
C LEU A 150 39.33 10.11 -47.46
N ARG A 151 39.38 11.44 -47.33
CA ARG A 151 40.16 12.13 -46.27
C ARG A 151 39.41 12.28 -44.94
N ASP A 152 38.10 12.51 -44.99
CA ASP A 152 37.31 12.76 -43.78
C ASP A 152 37.02 11.48 -43.00
N LEU A 153 36.93 10.34 -43.68
CA LEU A 153 36.67 9.04 -43.06
C LEU A 153 37.87 8.50 -42.26
N GLN A 154 39.11 8.73 -42.72
CA GLN A 154 40.31 8.38 -41.96
C GLN A 154 40.46 9.24 -40.71
N ARG A 155 40.15 10.54 -40.82
CA ARG A 155 40.13 11.46 -39.69
C ARG A 155 39.08 11.06 -38.65
N LEU A 156 37.89 10.65 -39.10
CA LEU A 156 36.80 10.18 -38.23
C LEU A 156 37.11 8.82 -37.58
N LYS A 157 37.80 7.93 -38.31
CA LYS A 157 38.34 6.67 -37.77
C LYS A 157 39.40 6.90 -36.69
N ASP A 158 40.28 7.87 -36.90
CA ASP A 158 41.34 8.21 -35.95
C ASP A 158 40.78 8.95 -34.73
N GLU A 159 39.80 9.84 -34.91
CA GLU A 159 39.06 10.52 -33.83
C GLU A 159 38.22 9.52 -32.99
N PHE A 160 37.60 8.53 -33.63
CA PHE A 160 36.87 7.47 -32.93
C PHE A 160 37.81 6.54 -32.15
N LYS A 161 38.97 6.22 -32.72
CA LYS A 161 40.00 5.38 -32.08
C LYS A 161 40.70 6.11 -30.92
N THR A 162 40.92 7.42 -31.02
CA THR A 162 41.47 8.23 -29.92
C THR A 162 40.44 8.48 -28.81
N SER A 163 39.18 8.76 -29.16
CA SER A 163 38.09 8.93 -28.19
C SER A 163 37.79 7.65 -27.39
N LEU A 164 37.88 6.48 -28.03
CA LEU A 164 37.71 5.18 -27.38
C LEU A 164 38.89 4.78 -26.47
N ALA A 165 40.08 5.35 -26.71
CA ALA A 165 41.29 5.08 -25.93
C ALA A 165 41.46 6.03 -24.73
N SER A 166 40.71 7.14 -24.66
CA SER A 166 40.99 8.23 -23.71
C SER A 166 39.92 8.51 -22.64
N MET A 167 38.88 7.69 -22.45
CA MET A 167 37.85 8.01 -21.44
C MET A 167 38.04 7.27 -20.12
N ASP A 168 38.91 7.84 -19.29
CA ASP A 168 38.61 8.01 -17.88
C ASP A 168 37.51 9.09 -17.73
N MET A 169 36.43 8.72 -17.06
CA MET A 169 35.52 9.58 -16.29
C MET A 169 35.09 10.94 -16.90
N PHE A 170 33.96 10.98 -17.62
CA PHE A 170 33.05 12.15 -17.62
C PHE A 170 31.57 11.73 -17.80
N PRO A 171 30.64 12.24 -16.96
CA PRO A 171 29.21 12.02 -17.11
C PRO A 171 28.64 13.02 -18.14
N SER A 172 27.56 12.61 -18.80
CA SER A 172 26.77 13.38 -19.78
C SER A 172 27.25 13.37 -21.25
N LEU A 173 26.34 12.87 -22.11
CA LEU A 173 26.19 13.24 -23.52
C LEU A 173 26.99 12.59 -24.69
N PRO A 174 27.29 11.27 -24.74
CA PRO A 174 27.64 10.63 -26.03
C PRO A 174 26.74 9.46 -26.46
N ARG A 175 25.79 8.99 -25.65
CA ARG A 175 24.98 7.79 -25.98
C ARG A 175 23.81 8.09 -26.94
N LEU A 176 23.26 9.30 -26.89
CA LEU A 176 22.11 9.69 -27.73
C LEU A 176 22.52 9.89 -29.19
N HIS A 177 23.67 10.53 -29.43
CA HIS A 177 24.24 10.68 -30.78
C HIS A 177 24.56 9.35 -31.44
N LEU A 178 25.02 8.35 -30.67
CA LEU A 178 25.32 7.00 -31.21
C LEU A 178 24.03 6.27 -31.64
N LEU A 179 22.95 6.44 -30.88
CA LEU A 179 21.62 5.89 -31.20
C LEU A 179 20.97 6.63 -32.39
N GLU A 180 21.19 7.93 -32.49
CA GLU A 180 20.75 8.77 -33.61
C GLU A 180 21.54 8.47 -34.89
N LEU A 181 22.84 8.19 -34.78
CA LEU A 181 23.68 7.74 -35.89
C LEU A 181 23.32 6.31 -36.36
N LEU A 182 22.97 5.41 -35.43
CA LEU A 182 22.46 4.06 -35.75
C LEU A 182 21.06 4.12 -36.37
N SER A 183 20.20 5.02 -35.90
CA SER A 183 18.90 5.34 -36.50
C SER A 183 19.06 5.86 -37.94
N ASN A 184 20.05 6.71 -38.19
CA ASN A 184 20.34 7.27 -39.51
C ASN A 184 21.09 6.30 -40.44
N CYS A 185 21.80 5.30 -39.91
CA CYS A 185 22.45 4.21 -40.67
C CYS A 185 21.51 3.04 -41.00
N LEU A 186 20.24 3.09 -40.57
CA LEU A 186 19.18 2.17 -40.99
C LEU A 186 18.29 2.85 -42.06
N PRO A 187 18.77 3.06 -43.29
CA PRO A 187 17.94 3.68 -44.31
C PRO A 187 16.97 2.63 -44.89
N GLN A 188 15.73 3.03 -45.11
CA GLN A 188 14.96 3.03 -46.38
C GLN A 188 15.30 2.04 -47.53
N ARG A 189 16.07 0.97 -47.36
CA ARG A 189 16.45 0.00 -48.39
C ARG A 189 15.62 -1.29 -48.38
N PHE A 190 14.65 -1.39 -47.48
CA PHE A 190 13.71 -2.52 -47.39
C PHE A 190 12.32 -2.22 -47.96
N SER A 191 12.19 -1.20 -48.82
CA SER A 191 10.93 -0.87 -49.51
C SER A 191 10.62 -1.82 -50.68
N HIS A 192 11.52 -2.73 -51.04
CA HIS A 192 11.21 -3.81 -51.96
C HIS A 192 11.75 -5.14 -51.46
N THR A 193 10.95 -6.20 -51.70
CA THR A 193 11.25 -7.64 -51.65
C THR A 193 10.84 -8.45 -50.40
N ASN A 194 9.79 -9.26 -50.61
CA ASN A 194 9.35 -10.55 -50.01
C ASN A 194 8.97 -10.70 -48.51
N GLN A 195 7.86 -11.44 -48.32
CA GLN A 195 7.09 -11.70 -47.09
C GLN A 195 7.87 -12.29 -45.90
N THR A 196 9.03 -12.90 -46.12
CA THR A 196 9.82 -13.59 -45.08
C THR A 196 10.54 -12.65 -44.11
N ASN A 197 10.76 -11.38 -44.47
CA ASN A 197 11.48 -10.41 -43.64
C ASN A 197 10.58 -9.57 -42.70
N ARG A 198 9.25 -9.72 -42.75
CA ARG A 198 8.36 -9.07 -41.77
C ARG A 198 8.55 -9.66 -40.36
N SER A 199 8.61 -10.99 -40.26
CA SER A 199 8.86 -11.67 -38.97
C SER A 199 10.14 -11.17 -38.33
N PHE A 200 11.26 -11.14 -39.06
CA PHE A 200 12.54 -10.69 -38.51
C PHE A 200 12.55 -9.21 -38.10
N LYS A 201 11.84 -8.35 -38.84
CA LYS A 201 11.69 -6.93 -38.49
C LYS A 201 10.86 -6.75 -37.22
N ASP A 202 9.77 -7.51 -37.09
CA ASP A 202 8.92 -7.51 -35.90
C ASP A 202 9.65 -8.13 -34.69
N ASP A 203 10.40 -9.21 -34.89
CA ASP A 203 11.23 -9.86 -33.86
C ASP A 203 12.35 -8.94 -33.36
N MET A 204 13.02 -8.22 -34.27
CA MET A 204 14.08 -7.27 -33.91
C MET A 204 13.50 -5.98 -33.28
N ALA A 205 12.34 -5.51 -33.73
CA ALA A 205 11.61 -4.41 -33.10
C ALA A 205 11.14 -4.80 -31.68
N ASN A 206 10.62 -6.02 -31.50
CA ASN A 206 10.23 -6.56 -30.20
C ASN A 206 11.43 -6.81 -29.27
N MET A 207 12.61 -7.10 -29.83
CA MET A 207 13.85 -7.29 -29.07
C MET A 207 14.50 -5.96 -28.66
N ILE A 208 14.32 -4.89 -29.45
CA ILE A 208 14.89 -3.55 -29.18
C ILE A 208 13.91 -2.64 -28.43
N ALA A 209 12.60 -2.87 -28.52
CA ALA A 209 11.58 -2.08 -27.82
C ALA A 209 11.82 -1.98 -26.29
N PRO A 210 12.18 -3.05 -25.56
CA PRO A 210 12.50 -2.97 -24.13
C PRO A 210 13.77 -2.16 -23.83
N LEU A 211 14.68 -2.02 -24.81
CA LEU A 211 15.91 -1.23 -24.67
C LEU A 211 15.69 0.27 -24.90
N LEU A 212 14.59 0.67 -25.55
CA LEU A 212 14.24 2.05 -25.85
C LEU A 212 13.31 2.68 -24.81
N VAL A 213 12.47 1.88 -24.14
CA VAL A 213 11.55 2.35 -23.11
C VAL A 213 12.31 2.50 -21.79
N ARG A 214 12.38 3.72 -21.26
CA ARG A 214 12.96 3.96 -19.92
C ARG A 214 12.16 3.17 -18.88
N PRO A 215 12.83 2.49 -17.93
CA PRO A 215 12.13 1.72 -16.93
C PRO A 215 11.21 2.61 -16.10
N ILE A 216 9.96 2.19 -15.97
CA ILE A 216 8.92 2.91 -15.23
C ILE A 216 9.15 2.76 -13.72
N PRO A 217 9.16 3.87 -12.95
CA PRO A 217 9.31 3.80 -11.51
C PRO A 217 8.18 2.99 -10.84
N ARG A 218 8.57 2.07 -9.95
CA ARG A 218 7.63 1.20 -9.19
C ARG A 218 7.30 1.71 -7.80
N TRP A 219 7.94 2.80 -7.36
CA TRP A 219 7.70 3.39 -6.03
C TRP A 219 6.22 3.69 -5.75
N PRO A 220 5.37 4.16 -6.70
CA PRO A 220 3.96 4.44 -6.39
C PRO A 220 3.22 3.19 -5.94
N PHE A 221 3.49 2.06 -6.62
CA PHE A 221 2.86 0.79 -6.31
C PHE A 221 3.34 0.22 -4.97
N PHE A 222 4.64 0.29 -4.68
CA PHE A 222 5.18 -0.13 -3.39
C PHE A 222 4.75 0.77 -2.22
N ALA A 223 4.55 2.07 -2.46
CA ALA A 223 4.00 2.97 -1.47
C ALA A 223 2.56 2.58 -1.09
N PHE A 224 1.71 2.25 -2.08
CA PHE A 224 0.39 1.68 -1.85
C PHE A 224 0.45 0.40 -1.00
N LEU A 225 1.31 -0.55 -1.40
CA LEU A 225 1.45 -1.82 -0.67
C LEU A 225 1.91 -1.60 0.79
N GLY A 226 2.86 -0.69 1.00
CA GLY A 226 3.31 -0.28 2.32
C GLY A 226 2.20 0.36 3.16
N GLY A 227 1.42 1.27 2.57
CA GLY A 227 0.28 1.90 3.23
C GLY A 227 -0.83 0.90 3.59
N ALA A 228 -1.13 -0.05 2.71
CA ALA A 228 -2.06 -1.14 2.98
C ALA A 228 -1.57 -2.03 4.13
N MET A 229 -0.31 -2.47 4.11
CA MET A 229 0.27 -3.25 5.21
C MET A 229 0.24 -2.49 6.54
N PHE A 230 0.59 -1.21 6.54
CA PHE A 230 0.53 -0.36 7.74
C PHE A 230 -0.90 -0.27 8.29
N CYS A 231 -1.89 0.00 7.45
CA CYS A 231 -3.30 0.07 7.85
C CYS A 231 -3.78 -1.25 8.48
N LEU A 232 -3.53 -2.37 7.83
CA LEU A 232 -4.00 -3.68 8.28
C LEU A 232 -3.31 -4.11 9.58
N LEU A 233 -2.01 -3.86 9.71
CA LEU A 233 -1.28 -4.17 10.94
C LEU A 233 -1.69 -3.26 12.10
N ALA A 234 -1.84 -1.96 11.86
CA ALA A 234 -2.30 -1.00 12.86
C ALA A 234 -3.69 -1.37 13.40
N SER A 235 -4.61 -1.73 12.51
CA SER A 235 -5.94 -2.19 12.88
C SER A 235 -5.93 -3.50 13.68
N SER A 236 -5.20 -4.52 13.20
CA SER A 236 -5.07 -5.79 13.94
C SER A 236 -4.47 -5.58 15.33
N ALA A 237 -3.42 -4.76 15.45
CA ALA A 237 -2.82 -4.38 16.73
C ALA A 237 -3.82 -3.64 17.63
N CYS A 238 -4.65 -2.76 17.06
CA CYS A 238 -5.69 -2.05 17.79
C CYS A 238 -6.71 -2.99 18.43
N HIS A 239 -7.30 -3.88 17.65
CA HIS A 239 -8.26 -4.85 18.18
C HIS A 239 -7.63 -5.85 19.13
N LEU A 240 -6.34 -6.16 18.97
CA LEU A 240 -5.64 -7.05 19.89
C LEU A 240 -5.38 -6.36 21.23
N LEU A 241 -4.86 -5.14 21.23
CA LEU A 241 -4.26 -4.46 22.39
C LEU A 241 -5.21 -3.52 23.15
N SER A 242 -6.33 -3.09 22.56
CA SER A 242 -7.21 -2.08 23.16
C SER A 242 -7.81 -2.49 24.50
N CYS A 243 -7.96 -3.80 24.77
CA CYS A 243 -8.47 -4.28 26.05
C CYS A 243 -7.46 -4.17 27.20
N HIS A 244 -6.19 -3.81 26.96
CA HIS A 244 -5.16 -3.82 28.00
C HIS A 244 -5.33 -2.70 29.02
N SER A 245 -5.47 -1.46 28.55
CA SER A 245 -5.65 -0.28 29.40
C SER A 245 -6.23 0.87 28.59
N ARG A 246 -6.81 1.86 29.27
CA ARG A 246 -7.32 3.09 28.64
C ARG A 246 -6.28 3.80 27.76
N ARG A 247 -5.02 3.83 28.20
CA ARG A 247 -3.91 4.45 27.42
C ARG A 247 -3.64 3.69 26.12
N PHE A 248 -3.56 2.36 26.19
CA PHE A 248 -3.37 1.52 25.01
C PHE A 248 -4.54 1.64 24.04
N ALA A 249 -5.78 1.54 24.53
CA ALA A 249 -6.98 1.74 23.70
C ALA A 249 -6.93 3.07 22.94
N TYR A 250 -6.58 4.16 23.64
CA TYR A 250 -6.50 5.48 23.05
C TYR A 250 -5.39 5.59 21.98
N ILE A 251 -4.16 5.15 22.26
CA ILE A 251 -3.05 5.23 21.31
C ILE A 251 -3.33 4.36 20.09
N MET A 252 -3.81 3.14 20.30
CA MET A 252 -4.05 2.19 19.22
C MET A 252 -5.19 2.62 18.30
N LEU A 253 -6.29 3.15 18.85
CA LEU A 253 -7.40 3.68 18.04
C LEU A 253 -6.94 4.81 17.10
N ARG A 254 -6.00 5.64 17.56
CA ARG A 254 -5.47 6.75 16.77
C ARG A 254 -4.51 6.28 15.69
N LEU A 255 -3.71 5.27 16.01
CA LEU A 255 -2.85 4.61 15.03
C LEU A 255 -3.68 3.91 13.95
N ASP A 256 -4.81 3.30 14.32
CA ASP A 256 -5.75 2.67 13.39
C ASP A 256 -6.36 3.70 12.41
N TYR A 257 -6.84 4.84 12.92
CA TYR A 257 -7.30 5.95 12.06
C TYR A 257 -6.20 6.52 11.16
N ALA A 258 -4.96 6.65 11.67
CA ALA A 258 -3.83 7.03 10.84
C ALA A 258 -3.53 5.98 9.75
N GLY A 259 -3.74 4.70 10.04
CA GLY A 259 -3.67 3.60 9.10
C GLY A 259 -4.62 3.76 7.92
N ILE A 260 -5.89 4.05 8.19
CA ILE A 260 -6.92 4.30 7.15
C ILE A 260 -6.49 5.48 6.26
N ALA A 261 -6.03 6.58 6.87
CA ALA A 261 -5.58 7.74 6.11
C ALA A 261 -4.37 7.42 5.22
N ALA A 262 -3.39 6.66 5.75
CA ALA A 262 -2.23 6.23 4.98
C ALA A 262 -2.60 5.32 3.80
N LEU A 263 -3.52 4.37 3.99
CA LEU A 263 -4.03 3.51 2.92
C LEU A 263 -4.70 4.34 1.82
N ILE A 264 -5.60 5.26 2.18
CA ILE A 264 -6.29 6.12 1.20
C ILE A 264 -5.26 6.95 0.43
N THR A 265 -4.36 7.67 1.11
CA THR A 265 -3.36 8.51 0.45
C THR A 265 -2.46 7.73 -0.50
N THR A 266 -1.89 6.61 -0.03
CA THR A 266 -0.94 5.84 -0.84
C THR A 266 -1.61 5.10 -2.00
N SER A 267 -2.90 4.73 -1.89
CA SER A 267 -3.67 4.17 -3.02
C SER A 267 -3.84 5.15 -4.20
N PHE A 268 -3.76 6.46 -3.96
CA PHE A 268 -3.81 7.43 -5.06
C PHE A 268 -2.52 7.44 -5.87
N TYR A 269 -1.39 7.04 -5.28
CA TYR A 269 -0.08 7.17 -5.92
C TYR A 269 0.02 6.37 -7.23
N PRO A 270 -0.26 5.05 -7.28
CA PRO A 270 -0.21 4.32 -8.55
C PRO A 270 -1.27 4.81 -9.54
N MET A 271 -2.50 5.07 -9.09
CA MET A 271 -3.60 5.55 -9.95
C MET A 271 -3.25 6.88 -10.63
N VAL A 272 -2.79 7.88 -9.86
CA VAL A 272 -2.46 9.20 -10.39
C VAL A 272 -1.16 9.16 -11.18
N TYR A 273 -0.10 8.57 -10.64
CA TYR A 273 1.20 8.58 -11.28
C TYR A 273 1.17 7.89 -12.64
N TYR A 274 0.61 6.68 -12.73
CA TYR A 274 0.57 5.94 -14.00
C TYR A 274 -0.44 6.50 -15.01
N SER A 275 -1.44 7.26 -14.56
CA SER A 275 -2.38 7.95 -15.47
C SER A 275 -1.80 9.24 -16.03
N PHE A 276 -1.03 9.98 -15.24
CA PHE A 276 -0.62 11.36 -15.58
C PHE A 276 0.90 11.55 -15.70
N MET A 277 1.73 10.50 -15.69
CA MET A 277 3.19 10.64 -15.75
C MET A 277 3.70 11.41 -16.99
N CYS A 278 2.94 11.43 -18.08
CA CYS A 278 3.24 12.17 -19.31
C CYS A 278 2.84 13.65 -19.23
N ASN A 279 2.03 14.02 -18.23
CA ASN A 279 1.61 15.39 -17.95
C ASN A 279 1.99 15.77 -16.50
N PRO A 280 3.23 16.27 -16.30
CA PRO A 280 3.77 16.54 -14.97
C PRO A 280 2.93 17.50 -14.13
N PHE A 281 2.22 18.44 -14.76
CA PHE A 281 1.39 19.41 -14.04
C PHE A 281 0.27 18.71 -13.27
N PHE A 282 -0.57 17.92 -13.96
CA PHE A 282 -1.69 17.23 -13.31
C PHE A 282 -1.23 16.12 -12.37
N CYS A 283 -0.17 15.40 -12.73
CA CYS A 283 0.43 14.40 -11.85
C CYS A 283 0.85 15.02 -10.51
N ASN A 284 1.63 16.10 -10.55
CA ASN A 284 2.10 16.78 -9.35
C ASN A 284 0.97 17.43 -8.56
N LEU A 285 -0.02 18.02 -9.25
CA LEU A 285 -1.18 18.64 -8.61
C LEU A 285 -1.96 17.63 -7.76
N TYR A 286 -2.37 16.51 -8.36
CA TYR A 286 -3.17 15.49 -7.67
C TYR A 286 -2.37 14.77 -6.58
N LEU A 287 -1.11 14.41 -6.83
CA LEU A 287 -0.25 13.77 -5.83
C LEU A 287 0.03 14.69 -4.64
N SER A 288 0.30 15.98 -4.88
CA SER A 288 0.54 16.95 -3.81
C SER A 288 -0.73 17.17 -2.99
N PHE A 289 -1.88 17.33 -3.66
CA PHE A 289 -3.16 17.53 -2.98
C PHE A 289 -3.50 16.38 -2.03
N ILE A 290 -3.46 15.13 -2.52
CA ILE A 290 -3.81 13.97 -1.67
C ILE A 290 -2.76 13.72 -0.58
N THR A 291 -1.49 14.04 -0.83
CA THR A 291 -0.42 13.88 0.16
C THR A 291 -0.56 14.91 1.28
N VAL A 292 -0.80 16.19 0.96
CA VAL A 292 -1.04 17.24 1.97
C VAL A 292 -2.29 16.92 2.79
N LEU A 293 -3.38 16.52 2.13
CA LEU A 293 -4.61 16.14 2.83
C LEU A 293 -4.43 14.89 3.70
N GLY A 294 -3.65 13.92 3.22
CA GLY A 294 -3.26 12.73 3.96
C GLY A 294 -2.46 13.04 5.22
N ILE A 295 -1.41 13.85 5.09
CA ILE A 295 -0.59 14.31 6.22
C ILE A 295 -1.45 15.07 7.24
N ALA A 296 -2.30 15.98 6.77
CA ALA A 296 -3.22 16.71 7.66
C ALA A 296 -4.15 15.76 8.42
N THR A 297 -4.67 14.72 7.76
CA THR A 297 -5.57 13.72 8.37
C THR A 297 -4.84 12.79 9.34
N ILE A 298 -3.62 12.37 9.02
CA ILE A 298 -2.76 11.58 9.92
C ILE A 298 -2.41 12.40 11.16
N CYS A 299 -1.93 13.64 10.98
CA CYS A 299 -1.65 14.57 12.07
C CYS A 299 -2.90 14.78 12.95
N GLY A 300 -4.05 15.10 12.34
CA GLY A 300 -5.31 15.24 13.07
C GLY A 300 -5.74 13.97 13.81
N SER A 301 -5.43 12.79 13.28
CA SER A 301 -5.72 11.52 13.97
C SER A 301 -4.79 11.30 15.18
N LEU A 302 -3.53 11.70 15.05
CA LEU A 302 -2.47 11.53 16.08
C LEU A 302 -2.38 12.68 17.10
N PHE A 303 -3.07 13.81 16.92
CA PHE A 303 -3.11 14.93 17.87
C PHE A 303 -4.30 14.89 18.84
N GLU A 304 -4.06 15.16 20.13
CA GLU A 304 -5.03 14.79 21.19
C GLU A 304 -6.27 15.66 21.15
N VAL A 305 -6.06 16.93 20.83
CA VAL A 305 -7.10 17.95 20.66
C VAL A 305 -8.12 17.54 19.60
N PHE A 306 -7.67 16.98 18.47
CA PHE A 306 -8.52 16.59 17.34
C PHE A 306 -9.34 15.31 17.59
N GLN A 307 -9.11 14.62 18.72
CA GLN A 307 -9.93 13.49 19.17
C GLN A 307 -11.10 13.92 20.05
N SER A 308 -11.19 15.19 20.45
CA SER A 308 -12.34 15.68 21.21
C SER A 308 -13.63 15.55 20.38
N PRO A 309 -14.80 15.41 21.03
CA PRO A 309 -16.09 15.31 20.34
C PRO A 309 -16.37 16.49 19.39
N GLU A 310 -15.80 17.66 19.68
CA GLU A 310 -15.97 18.90 18.91
C GLU A 310 -15.38 18.78 17.50
N PHE A 311 -14.27 18.06 17.35
CA PHE A 311 -13.61 17.84 16.05
C PHE A 311 -14.12 16.61 15.30
N ARG A 312 -15.17 15.93 15.80
CA ARG A 312 -15.72 14.72 15.15
C ARG A 312 -16.15 14.98 13.71
N VAL A 313 -16.83 16.10 13.47
CA VAL A 313 -17.29 16.49 12.13
C VAL A 313 -16.10 16.78 11.22
N ILE A 314 -15.11 17.54 11.70
CA ILE A 314 -13.90 17.87 10.94
C ILE A 314 -13.16 16.59 10.54
N ARG A 315 -12.97 15.66 11.47
CA ARG A 315 -12.31 14.37 11.19
C ARG A 315 -13.08 13.55 10.15
N ALA A 316 -14.40 13.42 10.29
CA ALA A 316 -15.23 12.71 9.32
C ALA A 316 -15.17 13.38 7.93
N SER A 317 -15.20 14.71 7.86
CA SER A 317 -15.08 15.48 6.62
C SER A 317 -13.71 15.31 5.96
N LEU A 318 -12.62 15.19 6.72
CA LEU A 318 -11.29 14.91 6.18
C LEU A 318 -11.25 13.54 5.48
N PHE A 319 -11.71 12.47 6.14
CA PHE A 319 -11.78 11.13 5.54
C PHE A 319 -12.69 11.09 4.31
N PHE A 320 -13.88 11.71 4.39
CA PHE A 320 -14.81 11.80 3.28
C PHE A 320 -14.22 12.59 2.10
N GLY A 321 -13.58 13.73 2.40
CA GLY A 321 -12.89 14.57 1.42
C GLY A 321 -11.77 13.83 0.70
N MET A 322 -10.96 13.06 1.42
CA MET A 322 -9.93 12.21 0.81
C MET A 322 -10.55 11.19 -0.16
N GLY A 323 -11.59 10.47 0.27
CA GLY A 323 -12.26 9.48 -0.58
C GLY A 323 -12.88 10.08 -1.84
N ILE A 324 -13.69 11.14 -1.71
CA ILE A 324 -14.38 11.74 -2.85
C ILE A 324 -13.44 12.48 -3.81
N SER A 325 -12.29 12.96 -3.31
CA SER A 325 -11.29 13.62 -4.16
C SER A 325 -10.75 12.73 -5.28
N GLY A 326 -10.86 11.40 -5.14
CA GLY A 326 -10.46 10.42 -6.15
C GLY A 326 -11.33 10.43 -7.41
N VAL A 327 -12.54 10.97 -7.35
CA VAL A 327 -13.43 11.05 -8.53
C VAL A 327 -12.84 11.97 -9.60
N VAL A 328 -12.22 13.07 -9.21
CA VAL A 328 -11.67 14.08 -10.13
C VAL A 328 -10.57 13.49 -11.04
N PRO A 329 -9.48 12.88 -10.54
CA PRO A 329 -8.45 12.29 -11.39
C PRO A 329 -8.97 11.12 -12.22
N VAL A 330 -9.94 10.34 -11.74
CA VAL A 330 -10.55 9.25 -12.51
C VAL A 330 -11.34 9.79 -13.71
N VAL A 331 -12.18 10.81 -13.50
CA VAL A 331 -12.91 11.47 -14.60
C VAL A 331 -11.95 12.12 -15.59
N HIS A 332 -10.90 12.78 -15.10
CA HIS A 332 -9.90 13.39 -15.97
C HIS A 332 -9.14 12.33 -16.79
N LYS A 333 -8.73 11.21 -16.17
CA LYS A 333 -8.11 10.06 -16.85
C LYS A 333 -9.02 9.55 -17.97
N LEU A 334 -10.31 9.35 -17.69
CA LEU A 334 -11.28 8.91 -18.69
C LEU A 334 -11.44 9.92 -19.82
N ALA A 335 -11.49 11.21 -19.54
CA ALA A 335 -11.62 12.24 -20.56
C ALA A 335 -10.43 12.25 -21.54
N VAL A 336 -9.22 12.00 -21.03
CA VAL A 336 -7.99 11.99 -21.85
C VAL A 336 -7.79 10.66 -22.57
N PHE A 337 -8.06 9.53 -21.91
CA PHE A 337 -7.71 8.19 -22.38
C PHE A 337 -8.93 7.31 -22.70
N TRP A 338 -10.08 7.89 -23.06
CA TRP A 338 -11.32 7.12 -23.30
C TRP A 338 -11.18 6.03 -24.37
N ASN A 339 -10.28 6.22 -25.34
CA ASN A 339 -10.00 5.26 -26.40
C ASN A 339 -9.07 4.11 -25.97
N GLN A 340 -8.44 4.20 -24.79
CA GLN A 340 -7.49 3.20 -24.31
C GLN A 340 -8.22 2.17 -23.42
N PRO A 341 -8.20 0.87 -23.77
CA PRO A 341 -8.91 -0.16 -23.01
C PRO A 341 -8.37 -0.28 -21.58
N GLU A 342 -7.09 -0.03 -21.34
CA GLU A 342 -6.45 -0.03 -20.03
C GLU A 342 -7.03 1.04 -19.10
N ALA A 343 -7.36 2.23 -19.63
CA ALA A 343 -7.98 3.30 -18.87
C ALA A 343 -9.41 2.95 -18.44
N ILE A 344 -10.18 2.29 -19.31
CA ILE A 344 -11.54 1.82 -18.99
C ILE A 344 -11.47 0.67 -17.98
N HIS A 345 -10.56 -0.29 -18.18
CA HIS A 345 -10.42 -1.46 -17.32
C HIS A 345 -9.97 -1.07 -15.89
N THR A 346 -8.97 -0.21 -15.77
CA THR A 346 -8.55 0.34 -14.46
C THR A 346 -9.66 1.13 -13.78
N THR A 347 -10.45 1.89 -14.54
CA THR A 347 -11.65 2.58 -14.01
C THR A 347 -12.67 1.58 -13.46
N GLY A 348 -12.91 0.46 -14.13
CA GLY A 348 -13.79 -0.60 -13.63
C GLY A 348 -13.36 -1.11 -12.26
N TYR A 349 -12.05 -1.35 -12.06
CA TYR A 349 -11.51 -1.71 -10.75
C TYR A 349 -11.64 -0.60 -9.72
N GLU A 350 -11.41 0.66 -10.09
CA GLU A 350 -11.56 1.81 -9.20
C GLU A 350 -13.01 1.98 -8.71
N VAL A 351 -14.00 1.78 -9.60
CA VAL A 351 -15.42 1.76 -9.23
C VAL A 351 -15.72 0.60 -8.30
N LEU A 352 -15.24 -0.61 -8.61
CA LEU A 352 -15.47 -1.79 -7.78
C LEU A 352 -14.83 -1.66 -6.38
N MET A 353 -13.63 -1.08 -6.32
CA MET A 353 -12.96 -0.71 -5.06
C MET A 353 -13.81 0.30 -4.28
N GLY A 354 -14.27 1.37 -4.93
CA GLY A 354 -15.13 2.39 -4.32
C GLY A 354 -16.44 1.81 -3.77
N LEU A 355 -17.08 0.89 -4.51
CA LEU A 355 -18.27 0.17 -4.05
C LEU A 355 -17.97 -0.72 -2.83
N SER A 356 -16.82 -1.40 -2.82
CA SER A 356 -16.41 -2.25 -1.70
C SER A 356 -16.23 -1.43 -0.41
N TYR A 357 -15.49 -0.31 -0.48
CA TYR A 357 -15.32 0.59 0.66
C TYR A 357 -16.63 1.26 1.08
N GLY A 358 -17.44 1.72 0.12
CA GLY A 358 -18.73 2.36 0.38
C GLY A 358 -19.73 1.41 1.07
N LEU A 359 -19.83 0.17 0.59
CA LEU A 359 -20.66 -0.86 1.22
C LEU A 359 -20.14 -1.18 2.63
N GLY A 360 -18.82 -1.31 2.80
CA GLY A 360 -18.22 -1.54 4.11
C GLY A 360 -18.55 -0.43 5.10
N ALA A 361 -18.37 0.83 4.68
CA ALA A 361 -18.69 2.00 5.50
C ALA A 361 -20.18 2.06 5.85
N LEU A 362 -21.06 1.71 4.92
CA LEU A 362 -22.51 1.65 5.15
C LEU A 362 -22.87 0.57 6.18
N VAL A 363 -22.33 -0.64 6.03
CA VAL A 363 -22.55 -1.76 6.96
C VAL A 363 -22.05 -1.40 8.35
N TYR A 364 -20.83 -0.85 8.45
CA TYR A 364 -20.25 -0.36 9.69
C TYR A 364 -21.11 0.71 10.38
N ALA A 365 -21.52 1.75 9.63
CA ALA A 365 -22.30 2.86 10.17
C ALA A 365 -23.71 2.43 10.62
N THR A 366 -24.32 1.49 9.91
CA THR A 366 -25.67 1.00 10.22
C THR A 366 -25.70 -0.07 11.31
N ARG A 367 -24.53 -0.64 11.66
CA ARG A 367 -24.35 -1.74 12.64
C ARG A 367 -25.18 -2.98 12.29
N ILE A 368 -25.30 -3.29 11.01
CA ILE A 368 -26.04 -4.45 10.49
C ILE A 368 -25.04 -5.59 10.25
N PRO A 369 -25.35 -6.85 10.62
CA PRO A 369 -26.65 -7.37 11.06
C PRO A 369 -26.90 -7.40 12.58
N GLU A 370 -25.93 -7.06 13.42
CA GLU A 370 -26.04 -7.18 14.87
C GLU A 370 -27.16 -6.31 15.47
N ARG A 371 -27.49 -5.19 14.83
CA ARG A 371 -28.63 -4.35 15.18
C ARG A 371 -29.98 -5.07 15.02
N TRP A 372 -30.10 -5.98 14.07
CA TRP A 372 -31.34 -6.74 13.84
C TRP A 372 -31.50 -7.90 14.83
N MET A 373 -30.39 -8.50 15.25
CA MET A 373 -30.40 -9.61 16.21
C MET A 373 -29.30 -9.43 17.26
N PRO A 374 -29.52 -8.58 18.28
CA PRO A 374 -28.54 -8.35 19.34
C PRO A 374 -28.13 -9.65 20.03
N GLY A 375 -26.84 -9.82 20.32
CA GLY A 375 -26.30 -11.03 20.95
C GLY A 375 -26.05 -12.22 20.01
N LYS A 376 -26.61 -12.24 18.80
CA LYS A 376 -26.41 -13.36 17.85
C LYS A 376 -25.07 -13.30 17.14
N PHE A 377 -24.56 -12.09 16.91
CA PHE A 377 -23.31 -11.85 16.19
C PHE A 377 -22.16 -11.45 17.12
N ASP A 378 -22.20 -11.87 18.39
CA ASP A 378 -21.20 -11.46 19.40
C ASP A 378 -19.76 -11.87 19.06
N ILE A 379 -19.59 -12.98 18.34
CA ILE A 379 -18.27 -13.52 17.97
C ILE A 379 -18.00 -13.38 16.47
N ALA A 380 -19.02 -13.56 15.63
CA ALA A 380 -18.84 -13.64 14.19
C ALA A 380 -19.98 -12.99 13.41
N GLY A 381 -19.64 -12.34 12.30
CA GLY A 381 -20.57 -11.78 11.31
C GLY A 381 -21.13 -10.40 11.64
N HIS A 382 -20.64 -9.73 12.69
CA HIS A 382 -21.06 -8.36 12.99
C HIS A 382 -20.43 -7.35 12.03
N SER A 383 -21.05 -6.17 11.92
CA SER A 383 -20.75 -5.13 10.92
C SER A 383 -19.26 -4.77 10.83
N HIS A 384 -18.58 -4.62 11.98
CA HIS A 384 -17.16 -4.30 12.02
C HIS A 384 -16.28 -5.36 11.32
N GLN A 385 -16.60 -6.65 11.47
CA GLN A 385 -15.88 -7.72 10.79
C GLN A 385 -16.13 -7.70 9.28
N LEU A 386 -17.38 -7.45 8.88
CA LEU A 386 -17.76 -7.31 7.47
C LEU A 386 -17.05 -6.12 6.82
N PHE A 387 -16.93 -5.01 7.55
CA PHE A 387 -16.14 -3.85 7.14
C PHE A 387 -14.68 -4.22 6.90
N HIS A 388 -14.04 -4.94 7.82
CA HIS A 388 -12.65 -5.40 7.66
C HIS A 388 -12.46 -6.25 6.39
N VAL A 389 -13.37 -7.20 6.16
CA VAL A 389 -13.33 -8.05 4.96
C VAL A 389 -13.43 -7.20 3.69
N LEU A 390 -14.33 -6.22 3.67
CA LEU A 390 -14.52 -5.33 2.52
C LEU A 390 -13.34 -4.37 2.30
N VAL A 391 -12.65 -3.96 3.36
CA VAL A 391 -11.41 -3.18 3.25
C VAL A 391 -10.30 -4.00 2.59
N VAL A 392 -10.09 -5.24 3.02
CA VAL A 392 -9.11 -6.14 2.40
C VAL A 392 -9.47 -6.44 0.94
N ALA A 393 -10.75 -6.69 0.65
CA ALA A 393 -11.22 -6.91 -0.71
C ALA A 393 -11.00 -5.68 -1.61
N GLY A 394 -11.37 -4.48 -1.13
CA GLY A 394 -11.17 -3.22 -1.84
C GLY A 394 -9.69 -2.96 -2.13
N ALA A 395 -8.81 -3.17 -1.16
CA ALA A 395 -7.37 -3.05 -1.37
C ALA A 395 -6.85 -4.07 -2.39
N TYR A 396 -7.34 -5.32 -2.37
CA TYR A 396 -6.93 -6.34 -3.35
C TYR A 396 -7.39 -6.00 -4.77
N ILE A 397 -8.61 -5.49 -4.92
CA ILE A 397 -9.14 -4.95 -6.19
C ILE A 397 -8.22 -3.82 -6.70
N HIS A 398 -7.79 -2.93 -5.81
CA HIS A 398 -6.86 -1.86 -6.15
C HIS A 398 -5.46 -2.38 -6.56
N TYR A 399 -4.97 -3.43 -5.89
CA TYR A 399 -3.74 -4.11 -6.30
C TYR A 399 -3.83 -4.64 -7.74
N GLN A 400 -4.96 -5.26 -8.12
CA GLN A 400 -5.18 -5.69 -9.51
C GLN A 400 -5.17 -4.52 -10.50
N ALA A 401 -5.81 -3.40 -10.15
CA ALA A 401 -5.74 -2.18 -10.96
C ALA A 401 -4.30 -1.69 -11.13
N GLY A 402 -3.50 -1.71 -10.06
CA GLY A 402 -2.09 -1.32 -10.10
C GLY A 402 -1.22 -2.22 -10.99
N LEU A 403 -1.50 -3.52 -11.06
CA LEU A 403 -0.83 -4.42 -12.01
C LEU A 403 -1.17 -4.07 -13.47
N VAL A 404 -2.42 -3.70 -13.75
CA VAL A 404 -2.83 -3.25 -15.09
C VAL A 404 -2.14 -1.94 -15.44
N TYR A 405 -2.09 -0.97 -14.52
CA TYR A 405 -1.35 0.27 -14.70
C TYR A 405 0.14 0.04 -14.99
N LEU A 406 0.78 -0.83 -14.21
CA LEU A 406 2.19 -1.17 -14.42
C LEU A 406 2.41 -1.78 -15.80
N LYS A 407 1.59 -2.77 -16.19
CA LYS A 407 1.71 -3.41 -17.50
C LYS A 407 1.51 -2.39 -18.63
N TRP A 408 0.51 -1.53 -18.51
CA TRP A 408 0.25 -0.47 -19.49
C TRP A 408 1.47 0.42 -19.71
N ARG A 409 2.05 0.90 -18.60
CA ARG A 409 3.20 1.81 -18.66
C ARG A 409 4.50 1.13 -19.05
N ASP A 410 4.68 -0.14 -18.71
CA ASP A 410 5.83 -0.94 -19.15
C ASP A 410 5.84 -1.14 -20.67
N MET A 411 4.67 -1.22 -21.30
CA MET A 411 4.55 -1.38 -22.76
C MET A 411 4.61 -0.05 -23.52
N GLU A 412 3.95 0.99 -23.02
CA GLU A 412 3.79 2.25 -23.76
C GLU A 412 4.71 3.39 -23.29
N GLY A 413 5.27 3.29 -22.08
CA GLY A 413 6.03 4.39 -21.50
C GLY A 413 5.14 5.57 -21.11
N CYS A 414 5.62 6.79 -21.39
CA CYS A 414 4.79 8.00 -21.34
C CYS A 414 3.98 8.11 -22.63
#